data_AF-A0A354FQZ7-F1
#
_entry.id   AF-A0A354FQZ7-F1
#
_cell.length_a   1.000
_cell.length_b   1.000
_cell.length_c   1.000
_cell.angle_alpha   90.00
_cell.angle_beta   90.00
_cell.angle_gamma   90.00
#
_symmetry.space_group_name_H-M   'P 1'
#
loop_
_entity.id
_entity.type
_entity.pdbx_description
1 polymer ?
#
loop_
_entity_poly.entity_id
_entity_poly.type
_entity_poly.pdbx_seq_one_letter_code
_entity_poly.pdbx_strand_id
1 'polypeptide(L)'
;MKHTLPTSFTRRGFTLVELLVVISIIAVLASLGFGMYNKALETTKKTEATQCLSNLIMACDSFFEEYQALPMATTSAIDAEQVTDNRLMGPLLGQQGSQDENPKFQTFFTWKQAKGKGASAVGGLERTENRAELLGPWFNPSKSDRYYRLMFNYDYDNQLREPQALGNEIIWDRRVIGYHMGKDGKIGGKNDSDNVYSWPKSD
;
A
#
# COMPACT_ATOMS: atom_id res chain seq x y z
N MET A 1 67.34 42.57 11.97
CA MET A 1 66.02 42.09 11.49
C MET A 1 66.12 40.59 11.26
N LYS A 2 65.38 39.77 12.02
CA LYS A 2 65.38 38.30 11.84
C LYS A 2 64.35 37.93 10.78
N HIS A 3 64.79 37.44 9.62
CA HIS A 3 63.91 36.91 8.58
C HIS A 3 63.52 35.47 8.95
N THR A 4 62.25 35.24 9.27
CA THR A 4 61.67 33.90 9.38
C THR A 4 61.38 33.38 7.97
N LEU A 5 62.00 32.26 7.60
CA LEU A 5 61.77 31.62 6.30
C LEU A 5 60.44 30.84 6.33
N PRO A 6 59.59 30.96 5.31
CA PRO A 6 58.34 30.20 5.24
C PRO A 6 58.64 28.72 5.01
N THR A 7 58.20 27.86 5.93
CA THR A 7 58.19 26.41 5.75
C THR A 7 57.21 26.04 4.63
N SER A 8 57.73 25.54 3.50
CA SER A 8 56.87 25.03 2.42
C SER A 8 56.20 23.73 2.87
N PHE A 9 54.89 23.73 2.93
CA PHE A 9 54.13 22.48 3.04
C PHE A 9 54.20 21.77 1.70
N THR A 10 54.91 20.63 1.66
CA THR A 10 54.92 19.73 0.52
C THR A 10 53.49 19.22 0.30
N ARG A 11 52.83 19.71 -0.75
CA ARG A 11 51.54 19.14 -1.17
C ARG A 11 51.79 17.73 -1.69
N ARG A 12 51.45 16.72 -0.90
CA ARG A 12 51.39 15.33 -1.35
C ARG A 12 50.25 15.22 -2.38
N GLY A 13 50.62 14.94 -3.63
CA GLY A 13 49.66 14.64 -4.69
C GLY A 13 49.11 13.22 -4.53
N PHE A 14 47.83 13.04 -4.85
CA PHE A 14 47.18 11.74 -4.87
C PHE A 14 47.60 11.00 -6.15
N THR A 15 47.97 9.72 -6.05
CA THR A 15 48.28 8.92 -7.23
C THR A 15 46.99 8.41 -7.88
N LEU A 16 47.01 8.22 -9.21
CA LEU A 16 45.89 7.61 -9.93
C LEU A 16 45.55 6.21 -9.39
N VAL A 17 46.56 5.47 -8.95
CA VAL A 17 46.40 4.12 -8.39
C VAL A 17 45.66 4.16 -7.05
N GLU A 18 46.01 5.08 -6.15
CA GLU A 18 45.29 5.26 -4.88
C GLU A 18 43.82 5.61 -5.12
N LEU A 19 43.53 6.45 -6.12
CA LEU A 19 42.13 6.78 -6.46
C LEU A 19 41.40 5.57 -7.04
N LEU A 20 42.07 4.79 -7.89
CA LEU A 20 41.50 3.60 -8.52
C LEU A 20 41.16 2.52 -7.49
N VAL A 21 42.02 2.30 -6.49
CA VAL A 21 41.75 1.34 -5.41
C VAL A 21 40.58 1.79 -4.54
N VAL A 22 40.46 3.09 -4.25
CA VAL A 22 39.34 3.60 -3.43
C VAL A 22 38.00 3.42 -4.15
N ILE A 23 37.91 3.81 -5.43
CA ILE A 23 36.66 3.64 -6.17
C ILE A 23 36.32 2.16 -6.39
N SER A 24 37.31 1.27 -6.51
CA SER A 24 37.06 -0.17 -6.66
C SER A 24 36.52 -0.77 -5.37
N ILE A 25 37.04 -0.37 -4.20
CA ILE A 25 36.49 -0.77 -2.89
C ILE A 25 35.04 -0.26 -2.74
N ILE A 26 34.78 1.01 -3.06
CA ILE A 26 33.43 1.59 -3.00
C ILE A 26 32.47 0.84 -3.94
N ALA A 27 32.90 0.50 -5.16
CA ALA A 27 32.08 -0.22 -6.12
C ALA A 27 31.71 -1.63 -5.62
N VAL A 28 32.66 -2.37 -5.04
CA VAL A 28 32.40 -3.68 -4.45
C VAL A 28 31.41 -3.56 -3.30
N LEU A 29 31.63 -2.64 -2.35
CA LEU A 29 30.72 -2.44 -1.22
C LEU A 29 29.31 -2.02 -1.66
N ALA A 30 29.21 -1.09 -2.63
CA ALA A 30 27.93 -0.63 -3.16
C ALA A 30 27.16 -1.76 -3.86
N SER A 31 27.84 -2.61 -4.63
CA SER A 31 27.22 -3.74 -5.33
C SER A 31 26.58 -4.76 -4.38
N LEU A 32 27.26 -5.08 -3.26
CA LEU A 32 26.71 -5.96 -2.23
C LEU A 32 25.54 -5.31 -1.49
N GLY A 33 25.62 -4.01 -1.20
CA GLY A 33 24.59 -3.26 -0.49
C GLY A 33 23.26 -3.14 -1.26
N PHE A 34 23.32 -2.98 -2.58
CA PHE A 34 22.13 -2.72 -3.39
C PHE A 34 21.11 -3.88 -3.38
N GLY A 35 21.58 -5.13 -3.41
CA GLY A 35 20.71 -6.30 -3.41
C GLY A 35 19.91 -6.46 -2.12
N MET A 36 20.54 -6.20 -0.97
CA MET A 36 19.87 -6.25 0.35
C MET A 36 18.86 -5.12 0.52
N TYR A 37 19.20 -3.92 0.04
CA TYR A 37 18.32 -2.76 0.09
C TYR A 37 16.98 -2.99 -0.60
N ASN A 38 16.99 -3.58 -1.81
CA ASN A 38 15.74 -3.85 -2.54
C ASN A 38 14.84 -4.85 -1.80
N LYS A 39 15.40 -5.92 -1.20
CA LYS A 39 14.61 -6.87 -0.40
C LYS A 39 14.01 -6.22 0.85
N ALA A 40 14.78 -5.37 1.52
CA ALA A 40 14.30 -4.62 2.68
C ALA A 40 13.13 -3.69 2.30
N LEU A 41 13.25 -2.97 1.18
CA LEU A 41 12.17 -2.12 0.67
C LEU A 41 10.90 -2.91 0.34
N GLU A 42 11.01 -4.06 -0.33
CA GLU A 42 9.84 -4.89 -0.64
C GLU A 42 9.16 -5.40 0.64
N THR A 43 9.94 -5.79 1.65
CA THR A 43 9.42 -6.21 2.96
C THR A 43 8.69 -5.07 3.67
N THR A 44 9.25 -3.86 3.63
CA THR A 44 8.59 -2.66 4.18
C THR A 44 7.27 -2.38 3.47
N LYS A 45 7.23 -2.48 2.14
CA LYS A 45 6.00 -2.28 1.36
C LYS A 45 4.92 -3.31 1.71
N LYS A 46 5.28 -4.59 1.82
CA LYS A 46 4.34 -5.63 2.27
C LYS A 46 3.80 -5.37 3.66
N THR A 47 4.68 -4.98 4.58
CA THR A 47 4.30 -4.64 5.96
C THR A 47 3.33 -3.44 5.98
N GLU A 48 3.64 -2.40 5.22
CA GLU A 48 2.77 -1.23 5.05
C GLU A 48 1.39 -1.61 4.47
N ALA A 49 1.37 -2.43 3.42
CA ALA A 49 0.13 -2.89 2.81
C ALA A 49 -0.71 -3.71 3.80
N THR A 50 -0.07 -4.58 4.58
CA THR A 50 -0.74 -5.40 5.61
C THR A 50 -1.37 -4.51 6.69
N GLN A 51 -0.64 -3.50 7.16
CA GLN A 51 -1.16 -2.54 8.15
C GLN A 51 -2.30 -1.70 7.59
N CYS A 52 -2.15 -1.19 6.37
CA CYS A 52 -3.19 -0.42 5.69
C CYS A 52 -4.48 -1.22 5.55
N LEU A 53 -4.35 -2.48 5.14
CA LEU A 53 -5.45 -3.42 4.99
C LEU A 53 -6.15 -3.73 6.31
N SER A 54 -5.40 -3.93 7.40
CA SER A 54 -5.98 -4.06 8.73
C SER A 54 -6.77 -2.82 9.14
N ASN A 55 -6.25 -1.63 8.85
CA ASN A 55 -6.94 -0.36 9.15
C ASN A 55 -8.20 -0.18 8.31
N LEU A 56 -8.21 -0.62 7.06
CA LEU A 56 -9.39 -0.61 6.21
C LEU A 56 -10.50 -1.50 6.78
N ILE A 57 -10.15 -2.70 7.25
CA ILE A 57 -11.13 -3.63 7.84
C ILE A 57 -11.73 -3.01 9.10
N MET A 58 -10.89 -2.50 10.01
CA MET A 58 -11.37 -1.81 11.21
C MET A 58 -12.27 -0.60 10.87
N ALA A 59 -11.95 0.14 9.81
CA ALA A 59 -12.78 1.26 9.37
C ALA A 59 -14.16 0.79 8.86
N CYS A 60 -14.22 -0.34 8.14
CA CYS A 60 -15.48 -0.92 7.68
C CYS A 60 -16.30 -1.46 8.85
N ASP A 61 -15.67 -2.11 9.84
CA ASP A 61 -16.35 -2.56 11.06
C ASP A 61 -16.90 -1.37 11.86
N SER A 62 -16.11 -0.31 12.05
CA SER A 62 -16.55 0.92 12.72
C SER A 62 -17.69 1.61 11.97
N PHE A 63 -17.67 1.59 10.63
CA PHE A 63 -18.75 2.10 9.80
C PHE A 63 -20.03 1.29 10.00
N PHE A 64 -19.93 -0.04 10.05
CA PHE A 64 -21.06 -0.91 10.34
C PHE A 64 -21.61 -0.70 11.76
N GLU A 65 -20.75 -0.51 12.76
CA GLU A 65 -21.18 -0.19 14.12
C GLU A 65 -22.04 1.09 14.17
N GLU A 66 -21.62 2.11 13.42
CA GLU A 66 -22.29 3.40 13.38
C GLU A 66 -23.62 3.38 12.57
N TYR A 67 -23.64 2.72 11.41
CA TYR A 67 -24.75 2.79 10.47
C TYR A 67 -25.55 1.50 10.31
N GLN A 68 -25.13 0.40 10.94
CA GLN A 68 -25.74 -0.93 10.81
C GLN A 68 -25.82 -1.43 9.36
N ALA A 69 -24.92 -0.92 8.51
CA ALA A 69 -24.78 -1.28 7.11
C ALA A 69 -23.30 -1.18 6.72
N LEU A 70 -22.83 -2.06 5.85
CA LEU A 70 -21.49 -1.94 5.28
C LEU A 70 -21.41 -0.78 4.29
N PRO A 71 -20.23 -0.18 4.07
CA PRO A 71 -20.04 0.78 2.98
C PRO A 71 -20.46 0.15 1.66
N MET A 72 -21.13 0.91 0.80
CA MET A 72 -21.68 0.47 -0.48
C MET A 72 -22.69 -0.69 -0.39
N ALA A 73 -23.37 -0.90 0.74
CA ALA A 73 -24.33 -2.01 0.92
C ALA A 73 -25.50 -2.04 -0.08
N THR A 74 -25.81 -0.92 -0.75
CA THR A 74 -26.86 -0.87 -1.77
C THR A 74 -26.39 -1.29 -3.16
N THR A 75 -25.08 -1.55 -3.34
CA THR A 75 -24.50 -1.88 -4.65
C THR A 75 -24.76 -3.33 -5.08
N SER A 76 -25.05 -4.22 -4.14
CA SER A 76 -25.23 -5.66 -4.37
C SER A 76 -26.08 -6.27 -3.27
N ALA A 77 -26.88 -7.29 -3.60
CA ALA A 77 -27.65 -8.07 -2.63
C ALA A 77 -26.93 -9.33 -2.15
N ILE A 78 -25.75 -9.62 -2.70
CA ILE A 78 -24.88 -10.75 -2.38
C ILE A 78 -23.47 -10.25 -2.12
N ASP A 79 -22.63 -11.11 -1.56
CA ASP A 79 -21.18 -10.93 -1.48
C ASP A 79 -20.58 -10.30 -2.74
N ALA A 80 -19.88 -9.18 -2.58
CA ALA A 80 -19.28 -8.50 -3.71
C ALA A 80 -17.96 -7.84 -3.35
N GLU A 81 -17.05 -7.89 -4.32
CA GLU A 81 -15.77 -7.21 -4.25
C GLU A 81 -15.93 -5.74 -4.65
N GLN A 82 -15.40 -4.86 -3.82
CA GLN A 82 -15.19 -3.45 -4.11
C GLN A 82 -13.70 -3.14 -4.10
N VAL A 83 -13.34 -2.03 -4.71
CA VAL A 83 -11.97 -1.53 -4.74
C VAL A 83 -11.91 -0.20 -4.01
N THR A 84 -10.73 0.17 -3.50
CA THR A 84 -10.52 1.45 -2.79
C THR A 84 -10.47 2.67 -3.72
N ASP A 85 -11.40 2.73 -4.66
CA ASP A 85 -11.71 3.88 -5.50
C ASP A 85 -12.57 4.91 -4.76
N ASN A 86 -13.02 5.95 -5.48
CA ASN A 86 -13.84 7.01 -4.91
C ASN A 86 -15.17 6.56 -4.34
N ARG A 87 -15.78 5.50 -4.88
CA ARG A 87 -17.09 5.05 -4.46
C ARG A 87 -17.01 4.41 -3.07
N LEU A 88 -15.97 3.62 -2.82
CA LEU A 88 -15.77 3.02 -1.49
C LEU A 88 -15.13 3.99 -0.49
N MET A 89 -14.12 4.74 -0.93
CA MET A 89 -13.39 5.63 -0.02
C MET A 89 -14.19 6.88 0.35
N GLY A 90 -15.14 7.29 -0.49
CA GLY A 90 -16.01 8.44 -0.25
C GLY A 90 -16.76 8.37 1.09
N PRO A 91 -17.59 7.33 1.31
CA PRO A 91 -18.27 7.10 2.58
C PRO A 91 -17.29 6.93 3.74
N LEU A 92 -16.19 6.19 3.57
CA LEU A 92 -15.23 5.93 4.66
C LEU A 92 -14.45 7.19 5.12
N LEU A 93 -14.37 8.21 4.27
CA LEU A 93 -13.66 9.46 4.56
C LEU A 93 -14.58 10.66 4.84
N GLY A 94 -15.90 10.43 4.87
CA GLY A 94 -16.88 11.49 5.11
C GLY A 94 -16.94 12.51 3.98
N GLN A 95 -16.86 12.07 2.71
CA GLN A 95 -16.99 12.97 1.57
C GLN A 95 -18.43 13.47 1.40
N GLN A 96 -18.58 14.73 0.96
CA GLN A 96 -19.91 15.33 0.76
C GLN A 96 -20.76 14.56 -0.25
N GLY A 97 -20.13 14.03 -1.30
CA GLY A 97 -20.81 13.23 -2.33
C GLY A 97 -21.31 11.85 -1.84
N SER A 98 -21.03 11.48 -0.60
CA SER A 98 -21.42 10.19 0.00
C SER A 98 -22.32 10.37 1.23
N GLN A 99 -23.02 11.50 1.33
CA GLN A 99 -23.89 11.84 2.46
C GLN A 99 -25.00 10.80 2.67
N ASP A 100 -25.48 10.16 1.60
CA ASP A 100 -26.56 9.17 1.69
C ASP A 100 -26.13 7.93 2.51
N GLU A 101 -24.85 7.59 2.47
CA GLU A 101 -24.27 6.48 3.23
C GLU A 101 -23.64 6.93 4.55
N ASN A 102 -23.02 8.12 4.56
CA ASN A 102 -22.38 8.71 5.73
C ASN A 102 -22.97 10.12 5.99
N PRO A 103 -24.18 10.20 6.57
CA PRO A 103 -24.86 11.48 6.80
C PRO A 103 -24.19 12.34 7.87
N LYS A 104 -23.28 11.78 8.67
CA LYS A 104 -22.54 12.50 9.71
C LYS A 104 -21.20 13.04 9.21
N PHE A 105 -20.81 12.74 7.98
CA PHE A 105 -19.49 13.03 7.41
C PHE A 105 -18.33 12.56 8.30
N GLN A 106 -18.53 11.47 9.04
CA GLN A 106 -17.54 10.94 9.95
C GLN A 106 -16.38 10.30 9.18
N THR A 107 -15.14 10.56 9.59
CA THR A 107 -13.97 9.90 9.01
C THR A 107 -13.70 8.59 9.76
N PHE A 108 -13.91 7.46 9.09
CA PHE A 108 -13.63 6.12 9.64
C PHE A 108 -12.23 5.63 9.31
N PHE A 109 -11.68 6.09 8.18
CA PHE A 109 -10.35 5.69 7.73
C PHE A 109 -9.40 6.87 7.61
N THR A 110 -8.15 6.70 8.02
CA THR A 110 -7.07 7.65 7.73
C THR A 110 -5.80 6.91 7.35
N TRP A 111 -5.02 7.51 6.45
CA TRP A 111 -3.73 6.99 6.05
C TRP A 111 -2.82 8.11 5.57
N LYS A 112 -1.53 7.80 5.38
CA LYS A 112 -0.57 8.77 4.84
C LYS A 112 -0.95 9.19 3.42
N GLN A 113 -0.54 10.40 3.05
CA GLN A 113 -0.76 10.94 1.71
C GLN A 113 -0.07 10.09 0.64
N ALA A 114 -0.76 9.89 -0.48
CA ALA A 114 -0.18 9.24 -1.66
C ALA A 114 1.04 10.00 -2.20
N LYS A 115 2.01 9.27 -2.73
CA LYS A 115 3.11 9.83 -3.52
C LYS A 115 2.64 10.04 -4.94
N GLY A 116 2.87 11.21 -5.51
CA GLY A 116 2.38 11.56 -6.85
C GLY A 116 0.91 11.99 -6.84
N LYS A 117 0.34 12.20 -8.03
CA LYS A 117 -1.06 12.63 -8.23
C LYS A 117 -1.68 11.95 -9.45
N GLY A 118 -3.00 11.79 -9.44
CA GLY A 118 -3.79 11.25 -10.54
C GLY A 118 -3.34 9.85 -10.96
N ALA A 119 -2.91 9.71 -12.22
CA ALA A 119 -2.45 8.44 -12.77
C ALA A 119 -1.08 7.98 -12.24
N SER A 120 -0.31 8.88 -11.60
CA SER A 120 1.00 8.56 -11.01
C SER A 120 0.94 8.26 -9.51
N ALA A 121 -0.23 8.45 -8.88
CA ALA A 121 -0.40 8.29 -7.45
C ALA A 121 -0.13 6.83 -7.02
N VAL A 122 0.55 6.66 -5.88
CA VAL A 122 0.92 5.35 -5.31
C VAL A 122 1.16 5.45 -3.80
N GLY A 123 0.95 4.36 -3.07
CA GLY A 123 1.41 4.16 -1.70
C GLY A 123 0.82 5.15 -0.70
N GLY A 124 -0.47 5.42 -0.82
CA GLY A 124 -1.18 6.27 0.14
C GLY A 124 -2.56 6.72 -0.33
N LEU A 125 -3.15 7.59 0.48
CA LEU A 125 -4.44 8.20 0.24
C LEU A 125 -4.30 9.47 -0.61
N GLU A 126 -4.93 9.50 -1.77
CA GLU A 126 -5.14 10.70 -2.57
C GLU A 126 -6.51 11.27 -2.22
N ARG A 127 -6.55 12.44 -1.55
CA ARG A 127 -7.79 13.09 -1.12
C ARG A 127 -7.86 14.53 -1.62
N THR A 128 -9.00 14.89 -2.18
CA THR A 128 -9.45 16.24 -2.51
C THR A 128 -10.82 16.48 -1.84
N GLU A 129 -11.40 17.66 -2.05
CA GLU A 129 -12.74 17.99 -1.52
C GLU A 129 -13.81 16.99 -1.97
N ASN A 130 -13.77 16.60 -3.25
CA ASN A 130 -14.81 15.78 -3.87
C ASN A 130 -14.34 14.38 -4.28
N ARG A 131 -13.06 14.05 -4.06
CA ARG A 131 -12.50 12.76 -4.49
C ARG A 131 -11.52 12.15 -3.51
N ALA A 132 -11.65 10.88 -3.20
CA ALA A 132 -10.71 10.16 -2.36
C ALA A 132 -10.42 8.77 -2.91
N GLU A 133 -9.16 8.37 -2.96
CA GLU A 133 -8.77 7.03 -3.38
C GLU A 133 -7.55 6.58 -2.60
N LEU A 134 -7.52 5.29 -2.25
CA LEU A 134 -6.41 4.70 -1.52
C LEU A 134 -5.67 3.73 -2.42
N LEU A 135 -4.35 3.92 -2.51
CA LEU A 135 -3.48 3.18 -3.42
C LEU A 135 -2.43 2.44 -2.62
N GLY A 136 -2.19 1.19 -2.98
CA GLY A 136 -1.14 0.35 -2.39
C GLY A 136 0.27 0.78 -2.77
N PRO A 137 1.28 0.18 -2.14
CA PRO A 137 2.65 0.70 -2.14
C PRO A 137 3.46 0.41 -3.42
N TRP A 138 2.90 -0.36 -4.34
CA TRP A 138 3.52 -0.67 -5.63
C TRP A 138 2.92 0.14 -6.77
N PHE A 139 3.79 0.51 -7.71
CA PHE A 139 3.36 1.17 -8.92
C PHE A 139 3.06 0.13 -9.99
N ASN A 140 1.79 -0.01 -10.34
CA ASN A 140 1.33 -0.84 -11.45
C ASN A 140 0.88 0.06 -12.61
N PRO A 141 1.19 -0.23 -13.88
CA PRO A 141 0.81 0.66 -14.99
C PRO A 141 -0.69 0.95 -15.04
N SER A 142 -1.53 -0.07 -14.83
CA SER A 142 -2.95 0.13 -14.60
C SER A 142 -3.20 0.62 -13.18
N LYS A 143 -3.96 1.72 -13.04
CA LYS A 143 -4.31 2.27 -11.73
C LYS A 143 -5.23 1.33 -10.94
N SER A 144 -6.08 0.55 -11.62
CA SER A 144 -6.96 -0.44 -11.00
C SER A 144 -6.21 -1.45 -10.14
N ASP A 145 -4.98 -1.80 -10.55
CA ASP A 145 -4.19 -2.85 -9.91
C ASP A 145 -3.43 -2.33 -8.69
N ARG A 146 -3.50 -1.01 -8.44
CA ARG A 146 -2.95 -0.36 -7.25
C ARG A 146 -3.99 -0.24 -6.14
N TYR A 147 -5.26 -0.55 -6.39
CA TYR A 147 -6.26 -0.48 -5.33
C TYR A 147 -6.15 -1.70 -4.41
N TYR A 148 -6.47 -1.48 -3.13
CA TYR A 148 -6.85 -2.60 -2.29
C TYR A 148 -8.23 -3.07 -2.72
N ARG A 149 -8.47 -4.36 -2.57
CA ARG A 149 -9.73 -5.02 -2.90
C ARG A 149 -10.35 -5.53 -1.61
N LEU A 150 -11.63 -5.29 -1.44
CA LEU A 150 -12.39 -5.68 -0.25
C LEU A 150 -13.61 -6.45 -0.70
N MET A 151 -13.73 -7.67 -0.21
CA MET A 151 -14.93 -8.49 -0.38
C MET A 151 -15.80 -8.25 0.85
N PHE A 152 -17.04 -7.84 0.62
CA PHE A 152 -18.01 -7.50 1.66
C PHE A 152 -19.11 -8.55 1.75
N ASN A 153 -19.49 -8.91 2.98
CA ASN A 153 -20.64 -9.77 3.25
C ASN A 153 -21.92 -8.92 3.25
N TYR A 154 -22.50 -8.70 2.07
CA TYR A 154 -23.69 -7.85 1.94
C TYR A 154 -25.01 -8.57 2.21
N ASP A 155 -25.05 -9.90 2.14
CA ASP A 155 -26.24 -10.68 2.49
C ASP A 155 -26.32 -11.02 3.99
N TYR A 156 -25.25 -10.73 4.74
CA TYR A 156 -25.10 -10.89 6.18
C TYR A 156 -25.33 -12.32 6.67
N ASP A 157 -24.98 -13.31 5.85
CA ASP A 157 -25.17 -14.74 6.14
C ASP A 157 -24.06 -15.37 7.02
N ASN A 158 -23.11 -14.54 7.50
CA ASN A 158 -21.90 -14.89 8.24
C ASN A 158 -20.91 -15.80 7.49
N GLN A 159 -21.09 -15.97 6.19
CA GLN A 159 -20.16 -16.64 5.30
C GLN A 159 -19.61 -15.62 4.33
N LEU A 160 -18.31 -15.68 4.08
CA LEU A 160 -17.73 -14.86 3.04
C LEU A 160 -16.82 -15.73 2.20
N ARG A 161 -17.11 -15.77 0.91
CA ARG A 161 -16.33 -16.59 -0.02
C ARG A 161 -15.15 -15.81 -0.56
N GLU A 162 -13.98 -16.45 -0.57
CA GLU A 162 -12.82 -15.89 -1.27
C GLU A 162 -13.15 -15.61 -2.75
N PRO A 163 -12.55 -14.57 -3.35
CA PRO A 163 -12.64 -14.39 -4.79
C PRO A 163 -12.19 -15.65 -5.54
N GLN A 164 -12.98 -16.11 -6.50
CA GLN A 164 -12.77 -17.39 -7.21
C GLN A 164 -11.37 -17.51 -7.87
N ALA A 165 -10.77 -16.38 -8.22
CA ALA A 165 -9.43 -16.33 -8.82
C ALA A 165 -8.29 -16.57 -7.79
N LEU A 166 -8.57 -16.48 -6.50
CA LEU A 166 -7.63 -16.71 -5.41
C LEU A 166 -7.77 -18.11 -4.78
N GLY A 167 -8.99 -18.64 -4.78
CA GLY A 167 -9.37 -19.85 -4.08
C GLY A 167 -10.89 -20.04 -4.11
N ASN A 168 -11.40 -20.84 -3.19
CA ASN A 168 -12.84 -21.05 -3.04
C ASN A 168 -13.21 -21.36 -1.58
N GLU A 169 -12.40 -20.90 -0.64
CA GLU A 169 -12.62 -21.13 0.78
C GLU A 169 -13.74 -20.25 1.31
N ILE A 170 -14.48 -20.77 2.29
CA ILE A 170 -15.48 -20.01 3.05
C ILE A 170 -14.82 -19.53 4.33
N ILE A 171 -14.86 -18.22 4.53
CA ILE A 171 -14.35 -17.53 5.71
C ILE A 171 -15.56 -17.17 6.57
N TRP A 172 -15.56 -17.67 7.80
CA TRP A 172 -16.64 -17.48 8.75
C TRP A 172 -16.41 -16.24 9.62
N ASP A 173 -17.51 -15.68 10.13
CA ASP A 173 -17.51 -14.61 11.16
C ASP A 173 -16.75 -13.34 10.76
N ARG A 174 -16.71 -13.03 9.46
CA ARG A 174 -16.10 -11.79 8.93
C ARG A 174 -17.07 -11.06 8.03
N ARG A 175 -17.27 -9.77 8.32
CA ARG A 175 -18.07 -8.86 7.48
C ARG A 175 -17.32 -8.42 6.23
N VAL A 176 -16.00 -8.36 6.34
CA VAL A 176 -15.12 -7.92 5.26
C VAL A 176 -13.80 -8.67 5.32
N ILE A 177 -13.30 -9.04 4.15
CA ILE A 177 -11.90 -9.42 3.94
C ILE A 177 -11.33 -8.51 2.87
N GLY A 178 -10.01 -8.43 2.77
CA GLY A 178 -9.42 -7.72 1.65
C GLY A 178 -8.00 -8.16 1.34
N TYR A 179 -7.52 -7.69 0.21
CA TYR A 179 -6.21 -8.05 -0.30
C TYR A 179 -5.62 -6.96 -1.22
N HIS A 180 -4.32 -7.10 -1.51
CA HIS A 180 -3.62 -6.31 -2.53
C HIS A 180 -2.78 -7.23 -3.41
N MET A 181 -2.76 -6.94 -4.71
CA MET A 181 -2.13 -7.74 -5.79
C MET A 181 -0.62 -7.53 -5.91
N GLY A 182 0.04 -7.18 -4.81
CA GLY A 182 1.49 -7.01 -4.77
C GLY A 182 2.08 -6.04 -5.80
N LYS A 183 3.32 -6.34 -6.19
CA LYS A 183 4.12 -5.65 -7.20
C LYS A 183 3.77 -6.09 -8.61
N ASP A 184 3.44 -7.36 -8.80
CA ASP A 184 3.17 -7.92 -10.12
C ASP A 184 1.77 -7.57 -10.65
N GLY A 185 0.87 -7.14 -9.75
CA GLY A 185 -0.50 -6.79 -10.10
C GLY A 185 -1.28 -8.01 -10.56
N LYS A 186 -1.04 -9.18 -9.98
CA LYS A 186 -1.70 -10.43 -10.34
C LYS A 186 -2.11 -11.21 -9.09
N ILE A 187 -2.94 -12.22 -9.32
CA ILE A 187 -3.46 -13.09 -8.27
C ILE A 187 -3.38 -14.55 -8.72
N GLY A 188 -3.38 -15.45 -7.73
CA GLY A 188 -3.48 -16.89 -7.87
C GLY A 188 -2.15 -17.59 -8.10
N GLY A 189 -1.96 -18.71 -7.40
CA GLY A 189 -0.87 -19.66 -7.61
C GLY A 189 0.50 -19.00 -7.50
N LYS A 190 1.33 -19.12 -8.54
CA LYS A 190 2.70 -18.59 -8.55
C LYS A 190 2.82 -17.07 -8.38
N ASN A 191 1.73 -16.34 -8.57
CA ASN A 191 1.69 -14.88 -8.44
C ASN A 191 1.39 -14.43 -6.99
N ASP A 192 1.08 -15.34 -6.07
CA ASP A 192 0.69 -14.95 -4.71
C ASP A 192 1.87 -14.59 -3.81
N SER A 193 3.10 -14.75 -4.31
CA SER A 193 4.32 -14.55 -3.53
C SER A 193 4.49 -13.13 -2.98
N ASP A 194 3.94 -12.13 -3.65
CA ASP A 194 3.99 -10.71 -3.29
C ASP A 194 2.64 -10.11 -2.88
N ASN A 195 1.58 -10.91 -2.94
CA ASN A 195 0.25 -10.52 -2.51
C ASN A 195 0.15 -10.41 -0.99
N VAL A 196 -0.83 -9.62 -0.56
CA VAL A 196 -1.13 -9.39 0.85
C VAL A 196 -2.60 -9.65 1.07
N TYR A 197 -2.93 -10.45 2.08
CA TYR A 197 -4.29 -10.86 2.43
C TYR A 197 -4.58 -10.53 3.90
N SER A 198 -5.83 -10.25 4.23
CA SER A 198 -6.25 -10.03 5.61
C SER A 198 -6.68 -11.29 6.34
N TRP A 199 -6.66 -12.43 5.66
CA TRP A 199 -7.04 -13.74 6.17
C TRP A 199 -5.90 -14.74 5.90
N PRO A 200 -5.82 -15.82 6.70
CA PRO A 200 -4.91 -16.91 6.39
C PRO A 200 -5.36 -17.58 5.09
N LYS A 201 -4.53 -17.49 4.06
CA LYS A 201 -4.77 -18.20 2.80
C LYS A 201 -4.39 -19.67 2.99
N SER A 202 -5.29 -20.58 2.62
CA SER A 202 -4.95 -22.01 2.53
C SER A 202 -3.95 -22.24 1.38
N ASP A 203 -2.88 -22.98 1.67
CA ASP A 203 -1.82 -23.34 0.72
C ASP A 203 -2.31 -24.23 -0.44
#